data_AF-A0A348Z1D7-F1
#
_entry.id   AF-A0A348Z1D7-F1
#
_cell.length_a   1.000
_cell.length_b   1.000
_cell.length_c   1.000
_cell.angle_alpha   90.00
_cell.angle_beta   90.00
_cell.angle_gamma   90.00
#
_symmetry.space_group_name_H-M   'P 1'
#
loop_
_entity.id
_entity.type
_entity.pdbx_description
1 polymer ?
#
loop_
_entity_poly.entity_id
_entity_poly.type
_entity_poly.pdbx_seq_one_letter_code
_entity_poly.pdbx_strand_id
1 'polypeptide(L)'
;GDVQAVINAAQQAKPEAKLVFLTPLKHGYIEGQPSYPDKNNIDLGLEDYCMAIKEVCDKNSIPVIDLFNESSIEAENIADYTVDNMNLNEAGNEKVAKSISQALQEIFK
;
A
#
# COMPACT_ATOMS: atom_id res chain seq x y z
N GLY A 1 -5.27 -5.52 9.15
CA GLY A 1 -6.11 -4.61 9.98
C GLY A 1 -7.45 -4.44 9.30
N ASP A 2 -8.48 -4.05 10.04
CA ASP A 2 -9.82 -3.81 9.49
C ASP A 2 -9.89 -2.41 8.86
N VAL A 3 -9.94 -2.36 7.52
CA VAL A 3 -9.98 -1.11 6.75
C VAL A 3 -11.25 -0.31 7.04
N GLN A 4 -12.39 -0.98 7.20
CA GLN A 4 -13.66 -0.31 7.49
C GLN A 4 -13.64 0.33 8.87
N ALA A 5 -13.08 -0.37 9.87
CA ALA A 5 -12.93 0.19 11.21
C ALA A 5 -12.07 1.46 11.22
N VAL A 6 -10.99 1.50 10.43
CA VAL A 6 -10.13 2.70 10.29
C VAL A 6 -10.90 3.85 9.66
N ILE A 7 -11.66 3.59 8.58
CA ILE A 7 -12.49 4.60 7.92
C ILE A 7 -13.49 5.20 8.91
N ASN A 8 -14.22 4.34 9.63
CA ASN A 8 -15.22 4.77 10.61
C ASN A 8 -14.59 5.62 11.71
N ALA A 9 -13.46 5.19 12.27
CA ALA A 9 -12.77 5.91 13.33
C ALA A 9 -12.25 7.28 12.83
N ALA A 10 -11.69 7.35 11.63
CA ALA A 10 -11.18 8.58 11.05
C ALA A 10 -12.30 9.59 10.77
N GLN A 11 -13.41 9.13 10.18
CA GLN A 11 -14.59 9.97 9.91
C GLN A 11 -15.28 10.43 11.20
N GLN A 12 -15.33 9.58 12.23
CA GLN A 12 -15.86 9.98 13.53
C GLN A 12 -14.99 11.05 14.20
N ALA A 13 -13.66 10.91 14.14
CA ALA A 13 -12.74 11.84 14.76
C ALA A 13 -12.67 13.18 14.02
N LYS A 14 -12.75 13.16 12.69
CA LYS A 14 -12.63 14.35 11.84
C LYS A 14 -13.42 14.20 10.54
N PRO A 15 -14.74 14.47 10.54
CA PRO A 15 -15.62 14.23 9.38
C PRO A 15 -15.23 14.99 8.11
N GLU A 16 -14.57 16.12 8.24
CA GLU A 16 -14.13 16.97 7.13
C GLU A 16 -12.75 16.59 6.56
N ALA A 17 -12.05 15.64 7.19
CA ALA A 17 -10.77 15.17 6.69
C ALA A 17 -10.95 14.42 5.36
N LYS A 18 -10.12 14.77 4.38
CA LYS A 18 -10.00 13.97 3.15
C LYS A 18 -9.15 12.74 3.46
N LEU A 19 -9.70 11.56 3.22
CA LEU A 19 -9.01 10.28 3.39
C LEU A 19 -8.52 9.77 2.04
N VAL A 20 -7.33 9.21 2.05
CA VAL A 20 -6.73 8.47 0.93
C VAL A 20 -6.03 7.26 1.54
N PHE A 21 -6.24 6.08 0.97
CA PHE A 21 -5.50 4.87 1.37
C PHE A 21 -4.37 4.58 0.39
N LEU A 22 -3.33 3.93 0.87
CA LEU A 22 -2.22 3.43 0.05
C LEU A 22 -2.25 1.91 0.14
N THR A 23 -2.16 1.20 -0.99
CA THR A 23 -1.91 -0.25 -0.92
C THR A 23 -0.48 -0.52 -0.42
N PRO A 24 -0.22 -1.69 0.16
CA PRO A 24 1.15 -2.13 0.46
C PRO A 24 2.04 -2.14 -0.78
N LEU A 25 3.35 -2.02 -0.57
CA LEU A 25 4.38 -2.28 -1.57
C LEU A 25 4.69 -3.78 -1.63
N LYS A 26 5.17 -4.25 -2.77
CA LYS A 26 5.81 -5.57 -2.86
C LYS A 26 7.04 -5.59 -1.94
N HIS A 27 7.21 -6.68 -1.20
CA HIS A 27 8.34 -6.90 -0.31
C HIS A 27 8.91 -8.30 -0.53
N GLY A 28 10.19 -8.46 -0.22
CA GLY A 28 10.88 -9.74 -0.32
C GLY A 28 10.80 -10.50 1.01
N TYR A 29 11.63 -11.53 1.13
CA TYR A 29 11.68 -12.35 2.32
C TYR A 29 12.25 -11.60 3.52
N ILE A 30 11.54 -11.67 4.65
CA ILE A 30 12.06 -11.43 5.99
C ILE A 30 11.65 -12.58 6.90
N GLU A 31 12.37 -12.78 8.00
CA GLU A 31 12.06 -13.86 8.94
C GLU A 31 10.59 -13.78 9.41
N GLY A 32 9.85 -14.87 9.19
CA GLY A 32 8.44 -14.97 9.58
C GLY A 32 7.43 -14.35 8.61
N GLN A 33 7.84 -13.84 7.45
CA GLN A 33 6.93 -13.33 6.40
C GLN A 33 7.24 -13.97 5.03
N PRO A 34 6.21 -14.26 4.21
CA PRO A 34 6.44 -14.72 2.84
C PRO A 34 7.09 -13.62 1.99
N SER A 35 7.92 -13.99 1.02
CA SER A 35 8.38 -13.05 -0.01
C SER A 35 7.29 -12.90 -1.06
N TYR A 36 7.01 -11.72 -1.60
CA TYR A 36 6.20 -11.64 -2.83
C TYR A 36 6.89 -12.47 -3.95
N PRO A 37 6.14 -13.29 -4.72
CA PRO A 37 4.68 -13.47 -4.76
C PRO A 37 4.13 -14.61 -3.89
N ASP A 38 4.93 -15.17 -2.99
CA ASP A 38 4.51 -16.27 -2.12
C ASP A 38 3.35 -15.86 -1.22
N LYS A 39 2.49 -16.83 -0.96
CA LYS A 39 1.32 -16.69 -0.10
C LYS A 39 1.66 -16.91 1.37
N ASN A 40 0.84 -16.36 2.25
CA ASN A 40 0.93 -16.60 3.69
C ASN A 40 0.38 -17.99 4.09
N ASN A 41 0.37 -18.27 5.39
CA ASN A 41 -0.07 -19.55 5.96
C ASN A 41 -1.59 -19.83 5.83
N ILE A 42 -2.38 -18.89 5.31
CA ILE A 42 -3.80 -19.08 4.99
C ILE A 42 -4.07 -19.06 3.48
N ASP A 43 -3.02 -19.29 2.67
CA ASP A 43 -3.08 -19.36 1.20
C ASP A 43 -3.56 -18.06 0.52
N LEU A 44 -3.32 -16.90 1.16
CA LEU A 44 -3.55 -15.57 0.60
C LEU A 44 -2.23 -14.87 0.24
N GLY A 45 -2.19 -14.25 -0.93
CA GLY A 45 -1.08 -13.44 -1.41
C GLY A 45 -1.23 -11.96 -1.05
N LEU A 46 -0.15 -11.19 -1.19
CA LEU A 46 -0.16 -9.75 -0.94
C LEU A 46 -1.17 -9.00 -1.84
N GLU A 47 -1.38 -9.49 -3.07
CA GLU A 47 -2.36 -8.95 -4.01
C GLU A 47 -3.80 -9.09 -3.49
N ASP A 48 -4.15 -10.20 -2.81
CA ASP A 48 -5.47 -10.40 -2.20
C ASP A 48 -5.77 -9.30 -1.17
N TYR A 49 -4.78 -8.92 -0.37
CA TYR A 49 -4.90 -7.81 0.57
C TYR A 49 -5.02 -6.46 -0.12
N CYS A 50 -4.31 -6.24 -1.23
CA CYS A 50 -4.44 -5.03 -2.03
C CYS A 50 -5.85 -4.89 -2.63
N MET A 51 -6.41 -5.99 -3.16
CA MET A 51 -7.78 -6.03 -3.66
C MET A 51 -8.80 -5.74 -2.55
N ALA A 52 -8.64 -6.35 -1.37
CA ALA A 52 -9.52 -6.12 -0.24
C ALA A 52 -9.53 -4.64 0.22
N ILE A 53 -8.36 -3.98 0.25
CA ILE A 53 -8.26 -2.54 0.55
C ILE A 53 -9.03 -1.74 -0.49
N LYS A 54 -8.79 -1.99 -1.78
CA LYS A 54 -9.46 -1.28 -2.88
C LYS A 54 -10.97 -1.46 -2.81
N GLU A 55 -11.46 -2.67 -2.57
CA GLU A 55 -12.89 -2.98 -2.50
C GLU A 55 -13.57 -2.22 -1.35
N VAL A 56 -12.96 -2.20 -0.14
CA VAL A 56 -13.54 -1.49 1.00
C VAL A 56 -13.50 0.02 0.76
N CYS A 57 -12.41 0.56 0.24
CA CYS A 57 -12.29 1.99 -0.06
C CYS A 57 -13.28 2.44 -1.14
N ASP A 58 -13.47 1.65 -2.21
CA ASP A 58 -14.45 1.92 -3.27
C ASP A 58 -15.88 1.99 -2.72
N LYS A 59 -16.28 1.03 -1.88
CA LYS A 59 -17.59 1.04 -1.18
C LYS A 59 -17.82 2.29 -0.32
N ASN A 60 -16.75 2.90 0.19
CA ASN A 60 -16.81 4.11 1.00
C ASN A 60 -16.51 5.39 0.19
N SER A 61 -16.35 5.29 -1.14
CA SER A 61 -15.96 6.40 -2.03
C SER A 61 -14.65 7.09 -1.58
N ILE A 62 -13.71 6.30 -1.06
CA ILE A 62 -12.39 6.77 -0.63
C ILE A 62 -11.37 6.43 -1.72
N PRO A 63 -10.60 7.39 -2.22
CA PRO A 63 -9.56 7.13 -3.21
C PRO A 63 -8.45 6.25 -2.63
N VAL A 64 -7.87 5.41 -3.49
CA VAL A 64 -6.72 4.55 -3.18
C VAL A 64 -5.58 4.85 -4.15
N ILE A 65 -4.37 5.03 -3.63
CA ILE A 65 -3.14 5.07 -4.43
C ILE A 65 -2.57 3.65 -4.45
N ASP A 66 -2.51 3.05 -5.63
CA ASP A 66 -2.15 1.65 -5.83
C ASP A 66 -0.63 1.46 -5.91
N LEU A 67 0.07 1.77 -4.81
CA LEU A 67 1.53 1.62 -4.73
C LEU A 67 2.02 0.21 -5.04
N PHE A 68 1.17 -0.81 -4.89
CA PHE A 68 1.51 -2.18 -5.25
C PHE A 68 1.86 -2.29 -6.73
N ASN A 69 1.12 -1.60 -7.61
CA ASN A 69 1.33 -1.62 -9.06
C ASN A 69 2.04 -0.36 -9.60
N GLU A 70 1.92 0.77 -8.90
CA GLU A 70 2.34 2.08 -9.44
C GLU A 70 3.68 2.57 -8.87
N SER A 71 4.19 1.97 -7.78
CA SER A 71 5.47 2.40 -7.18
C SER A 71 6.70 2.10 -8.05
N SER A 72 6.57 1.22 -9.05
CA SER A 72 7.68 0.62 -9.81
C SER A 72 8.66 -0.21 -8.95
N ILE A 73 8.30 -0.55 -7.71
CA ILE A 73 9.02 -1.53 -6.90
C ILE A 73 8.40 -2.90 -7.21
N GLU A 74 9.18 -3.74 -7.89
CA GLU A 74 8.80 -5.04 -8.42
C GLU A 74 9.67 -6.14 -7.80
N ALA A 75 9.23 -7.40 -7.90
CA ALA A 75 9.91 -8.54 -7.29
C ALA A 75 11.42 -8.59 -7.60
N GLU A 76 11.80 -8.17 -8.81
CA GLU A 76 13.16 -8.22 -9.32
C GLU A 76 14.06 -7.10 -8.78
N ASN A 77 13.49 -6.02 -8.21
CA ASN A 77 14.23 -4.83 -7.78
C ASN A 77 14.03 -4.45 -6.31
N ILE A 78 13.35 -5.29 -5.52
CA ILE A 78 13.08 -5.02 -4.09
C ILE A 78 14.38 -4.72 -3.33
N ALA A 79 15.43 -5.51 -3.54
CA ALA A 79 16.71 -5.34 -2.86
C ALA A 79 17.41 -4.00 -3.18
N ASP A 80 17.13 -3.40 -4.35
CA ASP A 80 17.68 -2.10 -4.74
C ASP A 80 17.02 -0.94 -3.98
N TYR A 81 15.78 -1.13 -3.53
CA TYR A 81 14.95 -0.08 -2.91
C TYR A 81 14.64 -0.31 -1.44
N THR A 82 15.15 -1.38 -0.85
CA THR A 82 14.96 -1.71 0.57
C THR A 82 16.30 -1.91 1.28
N VAL A 83 16.28 -1.86 2.61
CA VAL A 83 17.44 -2.16 3.47
C VAL A 83 17.51 -3.66 3.77
N ASP A 84 16.34 -4.30 3.90
CA ASP A 84 16.18 -5.65 4.43
C ASP A 84 15.08 -6.43 3.70
N ASN A 85 14.79 -6.09 2.44
CA ASN A 85 13.65 -6.60 1.67
C ASN A 85 12.26 -6.16 2.14
N MET A 86 12.14 -5.30 3.16
CA MET A 86 10.84 -4.79 3.65
C MET A 86 10.85 -3.26 3.81
N ASN A 87 11.82 -2.75 4.55
CA ASN A 87 11.93 -1.34 4.88
C ASN A 87 12.64 -0.59 3.75
N LEU A 88 12.02 0.48 3.25
CA LEU A 88 12.58 1.28 2.16
C LEU A 88 13.93 1.91 2.55
N ASN A 89 14.89 1.88 1.63
CA ASN A 89 16.10 2.68 1.72
C ASN A 89 15.85 4.12 1.18
N GLU A 90 16.87 4.97 1.10
CA GLU A 90 16.72 6.35 0.63
C GLU A 90 16.12 6.43 -0.79
N ALA A 91 16.65 5.64 -1.73
CA ALA A 91 16.16 5.60 -3.12
C ALA A 91 14.72 5.07 -3.21
N GLY A 92 14.37 4.08 -2.38
CA GLY A 92 13.02 3.54 -2.28
C GLY A 92 12.03 4.59 -1.75
N ASN A 93 12.40 5.31 -0.69
CA ASN A 93 11.59 6.41 -0.15
C ASN A 93 11.35 7.50 -1.18
N GLU A 94 12.40 7.93 -1.91
CA GLU A 94 12.26 8.95 -2.95
C GLU A 94 11.31 8.51 -4.07
N LYS A 95 11.43 7.26 -4.53
CA LYS A 95 10.59 6.67 -5.57
C LYS A 95 9.12 6.61 -5.15
N VAL A 96 8.84 6.12 -3.95
CA VAL A 96 7.47 6.00 -3.43
C VAL A 96 6.87 7.39 -3.17
N ALA A 97 7.64 8.32 -2.60
CA ALA A 97 7.17 9.69 -2.36
C ALA A 97 6.77 10.41 -3.65
N LYS A 98 7.52 10.23 -4.75
CA LYS A 98 7.16 10.77 -6.06
C LYS A 98 5.83 10.20 -6.56
N SER A 99 5.64 8.89 -6.44
CA SER A 99 4.40 8.20 -6.86
C SER A 99 3.19 8.73 -6.08
N ILE A 100 3.32 8.85 -4.76
CA ILE A 100 2.28 9.42 -3.88
C ILE A 100 2.00 10.88 -4.26
N SER A 101 3.05 11.69 -4.45
CA SER A 101 2.90 13.11 -4.78
C SER A 101 2.13 13.32 -6.09
N GLN A 102 2.46 12.55 -7.14
CA GLN A 102 1.78 12.60 -8.42
C GLN A 102 0.31 12.18 -8.28
N ALA A 103 0.03 11.06 -7.63
CA ALA A 103 -1.35 10.59 -7.46
C ALA A 103 -2.19 11.56 -6.62
N LEU A 104 -1.64 12.15 -5.55
CA LEU A 104 -2.34 13.15 -4.76
C LEU A 104 -2.67 14.42 -5.57
N GLN A 105 -1.74 14.86 -6.43
CA GLN A 105 -1.99 15.97 -7.35
C GLN A 105 -3.14 15.66 -8.30
N GLU A 106 -3.36 14.39 -8.69
CA GLU A 106 -4.46 13.97 -9.56
C GLU A 106 -5.80 13.87 -8.82
N ILE A 107 -5.79 13.33 -7.61
CA ILE A 107 -6.99 13.15 -6.77
C ILE A 107 -7.58 14.51 -6.36
N PHE A 108 -6.74 15.52 -6.11
CA PHE A 108 -7.16 16.82 -5.59
C PHE A 108 -6.99 17.97 -6.58
N LYS A 109 -6.99 17.68 -7.89
CA LYS A 109 -7.06 18.72 -8.94
C LYS A 109 -8.27 19.64 -8.77
#